data_AF-A0A392M5F4-F1
#
_entry.id   AF-A0A392M5F4-F1
#
_cell.length_a   1.000
_cell.length_b   1.000
_cell.length_c   1.000
_cell.angle_alpha   90.00
_cell.angle_beta   90.00
_cell.angle_gamma   90.00
#
_symmetry.space_group_name_H-M   'P 1'
#
loop_
_entity.id
_entity.type
_entity.pdbx_description
1 polymer ?
#
loop_
_entity_poly.entity_id
_entity_poly.type
_entity_poly.pdbx_seq_one_letter_code
_entity_poly.pdbx_strand_id
1 'polypeptide(L)'
;MKFSDFTVRPSCLVIGFWDGWVLCHIGALKEEKYAARRAILPVLQAEEDERFVKEWHKYLEYEADIMKDVPGWKVGESVYNSGRWVPPSSGELRPDVW
;
A
#
# COMPACT_ATOMS: atom_id res chain seq x y z
N MET A 1 20.98 -37.69 -31.11
CA MET A 1 21.01 -37.62 -29.63
C MET A 1 22.19 -38.44 -29.15
N LYS A 2 23.19 -37.83 -28.51
CA LYS A 2 24.35 -38.56 -27.99
C LYS A 2 24.01 -39.03 -26.57
N PHE A 3 24.46 -40.22 -26.19
CA PHE A 3 24.21 -40.82 -24.87
C PHE A 3 24.65 -39.92 -23.69
N SER A 4 25.62 -39.03 -23.92
CA SER A 4 26.06 -37.98 -22.99
C SER A 4 25.00 -36.94 -22.63
N ASP A 5 24.02 -36.70 -23.52
CA ASP A 5 22.98 -35.69 -23.31
C ASP A 5 21.96 -36.16 -22.25
N PHE A 6 21.85 -37.47 -22.03
CA PHE A 6 20.89 -38.09 -21.11
C PHE A 6 21.37 -38.11 -19.65
N THR A 7 22.68 -37.98 -19.39
CA THR A 7 23.25 -37.98 -18.03
C THR A 7 23.62 -36.59 -17.53
N VAL A 8 24.01 -35.68 -18.41
CA VAL A 8 24.38 -34.30 -18.04
C VAL A 8 23.17 -33.44 -17.72
N ARG A 9 22.05 -33.60 -18.45
CA ARG A 9 20.83 -32.82 -18.19
C ARG A 9 20.19 -33.08 -16.82
N PRO A 10 20.03 -34.33 -16.37
CA PRO A 10 19.47 -34.59 -15.04
C PRO A 10 20.37 -34.11 -13.89
N SER A 11 21.70 -34.18 -14.02
CA SER A 11 22.60 -33.80 -12.91
C SER A 11 22.64 -32.29 -12.67
N CYS A 12 22.61 -31.46 -13.72
CA CYS A 12 22.52 -30.00 -13.58
C CYS A 12 21.21 -29.56 -12.90
N LEU A 13 20.11 -30.27 -13.14
CA LEU A 13 18.80 -30.04 -12.49
C LEU A 13 18.84 -30.36 -10.99
N VAL A 14 19.59 -31.39 -10.57
CA VAL A 14 19.73 -31.76 -9.15
C VAL A 14 20.64 -30.79 -8.39
N ILE A 15 21.72 -30.30 -9.01
CA ILE A 15 22.60 -29.29 -8.41
C ILE A 15 21.85 -27.95 -8.25
N GLY A 16 21.10 -27.52 -9.27
CA GLY A 16 20.26 -26.32 -9.17
C GLY A 16 19.13 -26.41 -8.12
N PHE A 17 18.66 -27.61 -7.80
CA PHE A 17 17.69 -27.85 -6.71
C PHE A 17 18.35 -27.88 -5.32
N TRP A 18 19.62 -28.26 -5.23
CA TRP A 18 20.38 -28.33 -3.97
C TRP A 18 21.04 -27.00 -3.59
N ASP A 19 21.40 -26.17 -4.57
CA ASP A 19 21.97 -24.82 -4.38
C ASP A 19 20.90 -23.75 -4.00
N GLY A 20 19.82 -24.17 -3.34
CA GLY A 20 18.78 -23.29 -2.76
C GLY A 20 19.29 -22.33 -1.68
N TRP A 21 20.58 -22.42 -1.34
CA TRP A 21 21.27 -21.56 -0.39
C TRP A 21 21.22 -20.07 -0.78
N VAL A 22 21.34 -19.74 -2.06
CA VAL A 22 21.26 -18.34 -2.54
C VAL A 22 19.85 -17.76 -2.38
N LEU A 23 18.81 -18.57 -2.64
CA LEU A 23 17.42 -18.14 -2.47
C LEU A 23 17.09 -17.91 -0.99
N CYS A 24 17.58 -18.78 -0.10
CA CYS A 24 17.47 -18.60 1.35
C CYS A 24 18.13 -17.29 1.80
N HIS A 25 19.32 -16.97 1.27
CA HIS A 25 20.03 -15.73 1.57
C HIS A 25 19.29 -14.48 1.06
N ILE A 26 18.74 -14.53 -0.16
CA ILE A 26 17.90 -13.45 -0.70
C ILE A 26 16.62 -13.27 0.14
N GLY A 27 16.03 -14.37 0.63
CA GLY A 27 14.90 -14.35 1.55
C GLY A 27 15.23 -13.60 2.84
N ALA A 28 16.35 -13.96 3.49
CA ALA A 28 16.83 -13.27 4.68
C ALA A 28 17.04 -11.76 4.45
N LEU A 29 17.70 -11.38 3.35
CA LEU A 29 17.91 -9.97 3.01
C LEU A 29 16.60 -9.20 2.73
N LYS A 30 15.56 -9.88 2.22
CA LYS A 30 14.24 -9.28 2.04
C LYS A 30 13.53 -9.09 3.38
N GLU A 31 13.62 -10.06 4.29
CA GLU A 31 13.04 -9.96 5.63
C GLU A 31 13.66 -8.81 6.43
N GLU A 32 14.98 -8.64 6.38
CA GLU A 32 15.67 -7.49 7.01
C GLU A 32 15.13 -6.16 6.46
N LYS A 33 14.93 -6.06 5.14
CA LYS A 33 14.32 -4.86 4.52
C LYS A 33 12.88 -4.64 4.96
N TYR A 34 12.07 -5.70 5.07
CA TYR A 34 10.69 -5.59 5.53
C TYR A 34 10.60 -5.27 7.03
N ALA A 35 11.51 -5.79 7.85
CA ALA A 35 11.61 -5.45 9.26
C ALA A 35 11.96 -3.98 9.47
N ALA A 36 12.97 -3.48 8.73
CA ALA A 36 13.33 -2.06 8.76
C ALA A 36 12.18 -1.15 8.33
N ARG A 37 11.43 -1.53 7.27
CA ARG A 37 10.23 -0.79 6.86
C ARG A 37 9.16 -0.80 7.93
N ARG A 38 8.80 -1.97 8.47
CA ARG A 38 7.78 -2.11 9.53
C ARG A 38 8.08 -1.28 10.77
N ALA A 39 9.35 -1.12 11.13
CA ALA A 39 9.76 -0.28 12.25
C ALA A 39 9.44 1.22 12.03
N ILE A 40 9.53 1.69 10.79
CA ILE A 40 9.36 3.11 10.43
C ILE A 40 7.91 3.42 10.00
N LEU A 41 7.16 2.43 9.52
CA LEU A 41 5.77 2.59 9.05
C LEU A 41 4.86 3.38 9.99
N PRO A 42 4.86 3.19 11.34
CA PRO A 42 3.97 3.94 12.22
C PRO A 42 4.21 5.45 12.19
N VAL A 43 5.46 5.88 12.01
CA VAL A 43 5.81 7.31 11.94
C VAL A 43 5.32 7.90 10.62
N LEU A 44 5.59 7.22 9.51
CA LEU A 44 5.12 7.66 8.19
C LEU A 44 3.59 7.69 8.10
N GLN A 45 2.91 6.73 8.72
CA GLN A 45 1.45 6.71 8.78
C GLN A 45 0.93 7.91 9.58
N ALA A 46 1.55 8.25 10.71
CA ALA A 46 1.13 9.39 11.52
C ALA A 46 1.30 10.73 10.77
N GLU A 47 2.43 10.92 10.07
CA GLU A 47 2.66 12.10 9.23
C GLU A 47 1.61 12.23 8.11
N GLU A 48 1.27 11.11 7.49
CA GLU A 48 0.26 11.01 6.44
C GLU A 48 -1.15 11.33 6.96
N ASP A 49 -1.49 10.79 8.14
CA ASP A 49 -2.77 10.98 8.81
C ASP A 49 -2.94 12.46 9.23
N GLU A 50 -1.89 13.11 9.74
CA GLU A 50 -1.91 14.55 10.06
C GLU A 50 -2.21 15.41 8.83
N ARG A 51 -1.54 15.12 7.70
CA ARG A 51 -1.80 15.82 6.45
C ARG A 51 -3.25 15.58 6.01
N PHE A 52 -3.69 14.32 5.99
CA PHE A 52 -5.06 13.98 5.60
C PHE A 52 -6.11 14.75 6.41
N VAL A 53 -5.96 14.82 7.73
CA VAL A 53 -6.88 15.56 8.61
C VAL A 53 -6.89 17.07 8.29
N LYS A 54 -5.72 17.68 8.07
CA LYS A 54 -5.60 19.10 7.71
C LYS A 54 -6.33 19.41 6.42
N GLU A 55 -6.10 18.63 5.37
CA GLU A 55 -6.81 18.78 4.10
C GLU A 55 -8.31 18.53 4.28
N TRP A 56 -8.70 17.46 4.97
CA TRP A 56 -10.11 17.13 5.24
C TRP A 56 -10.89 18.27 5.88
N HIS A 57 -10.30 18.96 6.87
CA HIS A 57 -10.92 20.15 7.46
C HIS A 57 -11.15 21.27 6.45
N LYS A 58 -10.19 21.54 5.55
CA LYS A 58 -10.37 22.53 4.48
C LYS A 58 -11.52 22.16 3.53
N TYR A 59 -11.67 20.88 3.20
CA TYR A 59 -12.79 20.42 2.39
C TYR A 59 -14.14 20.59 3.08
N LEU A 60 -14.22 20.33 4.39
CA LEU A 60 -15.45 20.54 5.16
C LEU A 60 -15.82 22.02 5.26
N GLU A 61 -14.83 22.90 5.44
CA GLU A 61 -15.05 24.36 5.43
C GLU A 61 -15.55 24.82 4.05
N TYR A 62 -14.92 24.35 2.97
CA TYR A 62 -15.32 24.62 1.61
C TYR A 62 -16.74 24.10 1.29
N GLU A 63 -17.06 22.89 1.75
CA GLU A 63 -18.40 22.31 1.62
C GLU A 63 -19.44 23.17 2.35
N ALA A 64 -19.15 23.61 3.57
CA ALA A 64 -20.04 24.46 4.36
C ALA A 64 -20.32 25.80 3.68
N ASP A 65 -19.29 26.42 3.11
CA ASP A 65 -19.41 27.71 2.41
C ASP A 65 -20.28 27.61 1.15
N ILE A 66 -20.14 26.52 0.39
CA ILE A 66 -20.90 26.29 -0.85
C ILE A 66 -22.34 25.85 -0.55
N MET A 67 -22.53 24.98 0.43
CA MET A 67 -23.82 24.34 0.68
C MET A 67 -24.74 25.13 1.63
N LYS A 68 -24.34 26.35 2.03
CA LYS A 68 -25.10 27.22 2.95
C LYS A 68 -26.54 27.49 2.53
N ASP A 69 -26.81 27.53 1.22
CA ASP A 69 -28.10 27.94 0.66
C ASP A 69 -29.02 26.74 0.33
N VAL A 70 -28.56 25.50 0.55
CA VAL A 70 -29.31 24.28 0.19
C VAL A 70 -30.05 23.71 1.41
N PRO A 71 -31.40 23.67 1.40
CA PRO A 71 -32.16 23.15 2.53
C PRO A 71 -31.99 21.63 2.68
N GLY A 72 -31.71 21.18 3.89
CA GLY A 72 -31.60 19.75 4.24
C GLY A 72 -30.21 19.15 4.04
N TRP A 73 -29.21 19.92 3.62
CA TRP A 73 -27.82 19.48 3.55
C TRP A 73 -27.17 19.47 4.94
N LYS A 74 -26.44 18.40 5.27
CA LYS A 74 -25.64 18.31 6.49
C LYS A 74 -24.17 18.17 6.09
N VAL A 75 -23.37 19.15 6.47
CA VAL A 75 -21.92 19.15 6.19
C VAL A 75 -21.26 17.95 6.87
N GLY A 76 -20.43 17.22 6.13
CA GLY A 76 -19.70 16.07 6.66
C GLY A 76 -20.56 14.82 6.97
N GLU A 77 -21.79 14.75 6.47
CA GLU A 77 -22.58 13.52 6.57
C GLU A 77 -21.94 12.40 5.74
N SER A 78 -21.69 11.26 6.37
CA SER A 78 -21.08 10.12 5.67
C SER A 78 -22.04 9.56 4.63
N VAL A 79 -21.59 9.48 3.38
CA VAL A 79 -22.35 8.84 2.28
C VAL A 79 -22.69 7.37 2.60
N TYR A 80 -21.88 6.71 3.43
CA TYR A 80 -22.05 5.32 3.82
C TYR A 80 -22.88 5.17 5.10
N ASN A 81 -23.84 4.23 5.09
CA ASN A 81 -24.75 3.98 6.21
C ASN A 81 -24.17 3.07 7.31
N SER A 82 -22.93 2.59 7.15
CA SER A 82 -22.35 1.54 8.01
C SER A 82 -21.71 2.08 9.29
N GLY A 83 -21.66 3.41 9.48
CA GLY A 83 -20.98 4.06 10.61
C GLY A 83 -19.46 3.83 10.65
N ARG A 84 -18.91 3.11 9.66
CA ARG A 84 -17.49 2.85 9.51
C ARG A 84 -16.87 3.95 8.66
N TRP A 85 -15.72 4.45 9.09
CA TRP A 85 -14.93 5.33 8.26
C TRP A 85 -14.41 4.59 7.02
N VAL A 86 -14.60 5.19 5.86
CA VAL A 86 -14.13 4.70 4.56
C VAL A 86 -13.30 5.82 3.94
N PRO A 87 -12.09 5.53 3.43
CA PRO A 87 -11.30 6.54 2.77
C PRO A 87 -12.08 7.11 1.57
N PRO A 88 -11.98 8.43 1.32
CA PRO A 88 -12.65 9.05 0.20
C PRO A 88 -12.12 8.46 -1.11
N SER A 89 -13.04 8.07 -2.00
CA SER A 89 -12.69 7.46 -3.29
C SER A 89 -12.19 8.47 -4.31
N SER A 90 -12.45 9.77 -4.09
CA SER A 90 -12.00 10.84 -4.96
C SER A 90 -10.54 11.19 -4.65
N GLY A 91 -9.71 11.25 -5.70
CA GLY A 91 -8.33 11.77 -5.61
C GLY A 91 -8.25 13.28 -5.36
N GLU A 92 -9.37 13.94 -5.07
CA GLU A 92 -9.43 15.38 -4.88
C GLU A 92 -8.51 15.84 -3.74
N LEU A 93 -8.44 15.08 -2.64
CA LEU A 93 -7.58 15.36 -1.49
C LEU A 93 -6.08 15.22 -1.79
N ARG A 94 -5.73 14.50 -2.87
CA ARG A 94 -4.34 14.28 -3.33
C ARG A 94 -4.28 14.29 -4.87
N PRO A 95 -4.30 15.48 -5.48
CA PRO A 95 -4.29 15.61 -6.93
C PRO A 95 -2.92 15.29 -7.57
N ASP A 96 -1.89 15.12 -6.75
CA ASP A 96 -0.51 14.83 -7.16
C ASP A 96 -0.26 13.35 -7.47
N VAL A 97 -1.18 12.47 -7.04
CA VAL A 97 -1.09 11.02 -7.28
C VAL A 97 -2.09 10.65 -8.37
N TRP A 98 -1.55 10.40 -9.57
CA TRP A 98 -2.29 10.03 -10.79
C TRP A 98 -2.58 8.54 -10.86
#